data_AF-A0A0K0SSC3-F1
#
_entry.id   AF-A0A0K0SSC3-F1
#
_cell.length_a   1.000
_cell.length_b   1.000
_cell.length_c   1.000
_cell.angle_alpha   90.00
_cell.angle_beta   90.00
_cell.angle_gamma   90.00
#
_symmetry.space_group_name_H-M   'P 1'
#
loop_
_entity.id
_entity.type
_entity.pdbx_description
1 polymer ?
#
loop_
_entity_poly.entity_id
_entity_poly.type
_entity_poly.pdbx_seq_one_letter_code
_entity_poly.pdbx_strand_id
1 'polypeptide(L)'
;MQHDFWHQRWQNQQIGFHQGDINPFLLAHLQALGLQAGQRVFVPLCGKSLDMHWLLAQGYQVVGAELSQLAVDAFFTELKLAPEITQSGSLRHYRTEQIEILQGDFFALTQDQLGTVDAIYDRAALIALPDEMRKQYSRHLMSITQTAPQLLISFQYDQSLVPGPPFSVSRTEVSAHYEPHYVLTERASTYQEKGMKGQYPAEETAWLLRPR
;
A
#
# COMPACT_ATOMS: atom_id res chain seq x y z
N MET A 1 1.64 -15.53 -3.08
CA MET A 1 2.63 -14.62 -2.47
C MET A 1 3.78 -15.48 -1.97
N GLN A 2 5.05 -15.08 -2.14
CA GLN A 2 6.16 -15.83 -1.52
C GLN A 2 6.20 -15.48 -0.02
N HIS A 3 5.37 -16.14 0.79
CA HIS A 3 5.20 -15.79 2.21
C HIS A 3 6.54 -15.85 2.96
N ASP A 4 7.31 -16.92 2.75
CA ASP A 4 8.60 -17.13 3.41
C ASP A 4 9.60 -16.01 3.12
N PHE A 5 9.61 -15.48 1.89
CA PHE A 5 10.50 -14.37 1.51
C PHE A 5 10.23 -13.10 2.33
N TRP A 6 8.96 -12.73 2.51
CA TRP A 6 8.59 -11.53 3.27
C TRP A 6 8.75 -11.73 4.78
N HIS A 7 8.40 -12.92 5.29
CA HIS A 7 8.68 -13.26 6.68
C HIS A 7 10.18 -13.19 7.01
N GLN A 8 11.04 -13.76 6.15
CA GLN A 8 12.49 -13.71 6.32
C GLN A 8 13.04 -12.28 6.26
N ARG A 9 12.53 -11.42 5.37
CA ARG A 9 12.98 -10.01 5.32
C ARG A 9 12.69 -9.25 6.62
N TRP A 10 11.50 -9.44 7.20
CA TRP A 10 11.17 -8.83 8.49
C TRP A 10 12.01 -9.40 9.63
N GLN A 11 12.17 -10.73 9.69
CA GLN A 11 13.01 -11.39 10.69
C GLN A 11 14.47 -10.92 10.64
N ASN A 12 14.99 -10.70 9.44
CA ASN A 12 16.37 -10.25 9.22
C ASN A 12 16.55 -8.72 9.26
N GLN A 13 15.51 -7.95 9.65
CA GLN A 13 15.51 -6.48 9.65
C GLN A 13 15.90 -5.85 8.30
N GLN A 14 15.65 -6.54 7.19
CA GLN A 14 15.95 -6.06 5.83
C GLN A 14 14.83 -5.15 5.33
N ILE A 15 14.56 -4.09 6.10
CA ILE A 15 13.45 -3.15 5.92
C ILE A 15 13.83 -1.91 5.10
N GLY A 16 14.73 -2.05 4.12
CA GLY A 16 15.16 -0.92 3.27
C GLY A 16 14.05 -0.27 2.44
N PHE A 17 12.84 -0.84 2.45
CA PHE A 17 11.60 -0.25 1.91
C PHE A 17 10.89 0.69 2.88
N HIS A 18 11.21 0.63 4.18
CA HIS A 18 10.70 1.53 5.20
C HIS A 18 11.43 2.88 5.08
N GLN A 19 10.72 3.91 4.65
CA GLN A 19 11.23 5.28 4.67
C GLN A 19 11.15 5.79 6.12
N GLY A 20 12.20 6.49 6.56
CA GLY A 20 12.25 7.14 7.89
C GLY A 20 11.37 8.39 7.99
N ASP A 21 10.81 8.84 6.87
CA ASP A 21 9.92 9.99 6.74
C ASP A 21 8.66 9.61 5.95
N ILE A 22 7.62 10.43 6.08
CA ILE A 22 6.35 10.30 5.35
C ILE A 22 6.58 10.54 3.86
N ASN A 23 5.92 9.78 3.00
CA ASN A 23 6.08 9.92 1.57
C ASN A 23 5.60 11.32 1.08
N PRO A 24 6.43 12.09 0.35
CA PRO A 24 6.05 13.44 -0.09
C PRO A 24 4.82 13.50 -0.99
N PHE A 25 4.56 12.46 -1.80
CA PHE A 25 3.38 12.43 -2.65
C PHE A 25 2.08 12.22 -1.86
N LEU A 26 2.14 11.51 -0.74
CA LEU A 26 1.01 11.40 0.17
C LEU A 26 0.59 12.79 0.67
N LEU A 27 1.56 13.54 1.21
CA LEU A 27 1.34 14.89 1.72
C LEU A 27 0.80 15.84 0.65
N ALA A 28 1.35 15.77 -0.56
CA ALA A 28 1.02 16.69 -1.65
C ALA A 28 -0.31 16.36 -2.36
N HIS A 29 -0.74 15.10 -2.37
CA HIS A 29 -1.78 14.65 -3.30
C HIS A 29 -2.95 13.91 -2.67
N LEU A 30 -2.89 13.48 -1.40
CA LEU A 30 -4.03 12.78 -0.79
C LEU A 30 -5.30 13.65 -0.76
N GLN A 31 -5.17 14.95 -0.47
CA GLN A 31 -6.32 15.87 -0.44
C GLN A 31 -7.08 15.90 -1.77
N ALA A 32 -6.42 15.59 -2.90
CA ALA A 32 -7.07 15.54 -4.20
C ALA A 32 -8.08 14.39 -4.33
N LEU A 33 -8.15 13.46 -3.39
CA LEU A 33 -9.22 12.46 -3.28
C LEU A 33 -10.52 13.06 -2.73
N GLY A 34 -10.45 14.20 -2.03
CA GLY A 34 -11.61 14.89 -1.45
C GLY A 34 -12.11 14.28 -0.15
N LEU A 35 -11.21 13.67 0.63
CA LEU A 35 -11.55 12.99 1.88
C LEU A 35 -11.82 13.97 3.04
N GLN A 36 -12.77 13.62 3.88
CA GLN A 36 -13.15 14.28 5.12
C GLN A 36 -12.65 13.49 6.34
N ALA A 37 -12.49 14.15 7.48
CA ALA A 37 -12.16 13.47 8.73
C ALA A 37 -13.21 12.39 9.06
N GLY A 38 -12.76 11.27 9.60
CA GLY A 38 -13.56 10.09 9.86
C GLY A 38 -13.73 9.15 8.67
N GLN A 39 -13.43 9.58 7.44
CA GLN A 39 -13.41 8.68 6.28
C GLN A 39 -12.26 7.69 6.36
N ARG A 40 -12.47 6.51 5.77
CA ARG A 40 -11.67 5.31 5.98
C ARG A 40 -10.76 5.03 4.79
N VAL A 41 -9.45 5.05 5.03
CA VAL A 41 -8.40 4.84 4.01
C VAL A 41 -7.84 3.44 4.13
N PHE A 42 -7.89 2.68 3.03
CA PHE A 42 -7.24 1.37 2.93
C PHE A 42 -5.79 1.49 2.49
N VAL A 43 -4.89 0.82 3.20
CA VAL A 43 -3.47 0.73 2.89
C VAL A 43 -3.10 -0.75 2.68
N PRO A 44 -3.05 -1.25 1.43
CA PRO A 44 -2.68 -2.63 1.16
C PRO A 44 -1.19 -2.87 1.40
N LEU A 45 -0.83 -4.07 1.89
CA LEU A 45 0.56 -4.49 2.18
C LEU A 45 1.32 -3.43 3.02
N CYS A 46 0.67 -2.96 4.08
CA CYS A 46 1.04 -1.71 4.75
C CYS A 46 2.34 -1.77 5.57
N GLY A 47 2.84 -2.97 5.89
CA GLY A 47 3.96 -3.14 6.82
C GLY A 47 3.71 -2.39 8.13
N LYS A 48 4.65 -1.51 8.48
CA LYS A 48 4.52 -0.55 9.60
C LYS A 48 4.62 0.90 9.13
N SER A 49 4.08 1.24 7.97
CA SER A 49 4.35 2.54 7.33
C SER A 49 4.05 3.75 8.24
N LEU A 50 4.98 4.70 8.28
CA LEU A 50 4.79 6.01 8.93
C LEU A 50 3.70 6.84 8.22
N ASP A 51 3.43 6.54 6.95
CA ASP A 51 2.32 7.12 6.20
C ASP A 51 0.97 6.92 6.91
N MET A 52 0.76 5.74 7.54
CA MET A 52 -0.44 5.47 8.32
C MET A 52 -0.52 6.31 9.60
N HIS A 53 0.62 6.62 10.23
CA HIS A 53 0.64 7.51 11.40
C HIS A 53 0.18 8.91 11.02
N TRP A 54 0.63 9.40 9.85
CA TRP A 54 0.20 10.68 9.34
C TRP A 54 -1.29 10.70 8.99
N LEU A 55 -1.81 9.66 8.33
CA LEU A 55 -3.24 9.53 8.02
C LEU A 55 -4.11 9.61 9.29
N LEU A 56 -3.71 8.90 10.35
CA LEU A 56 -4.39 8.96 11.64
C LEU A 56 -4.34 10.36 12.25
N ALA A 57 -3.18 11.03 12.18
CA ALA A 57 -3.02 12.41 12.66
C ALA A 57 -3.87 13.43 11.89
N GLN A 58 -4.25 13.14 10.63
CA GLN A 58 -5.21 13.95 9.86
C GLN A 58 -6.68 13.68 10.24
N GLY A 59 -6.95 12.73 11.14
CA GLY A 59 -8.29 12.37 11.59
C GLY A 59 -9.02 11.38 10.68
N TYR A 60 -8.31 10.69 9.77
CA TYR A 60 -8.87 9.59 8.99
C TYR A 60 -8.94 8.31 9.83
N GLN A 61 -9.91 7.45 9.53
CA GLN A 61 -9.83 6.05 9.93
C GLN A 61 -8.90 5.33 8.95
N VAL A 62 -8.09 4.41 9.45
CA VAL A 62 -7.16 3.65 8.61
C VAL A 62 -7.43 2.17 8.76
N VAL A 63 -7.39 1.45 7.65
CA VAL A 63 -7.38 -0.01 7.64
C VAL A 63 -6.22 -0.50 6.79
N GLY A 64 -5.39 -1.37 7.36
CA GLY A 64 -4.24 -1.99 6.70
C GLY A 64 -4.47 -3.47 6.43
N ALA A 65 -3.82 -4.01 5.40
CA ALA A 65 -3.64 -5.46 5.23
C ALA A 65 -2.15 -5.77 5.23
N GLU A 66 -1.70 -6.69 6.08
CA GLU A 66 -0.28 -7.02 6.22
C GLU A 66 -0.06 -8.50 6.50
N LEU A 67 0.89 -9.12 5.81
CA LEU A 67 1.21 -10.53 5.99
C LEU A 67 1.96 -10.79 7.29
N SER A 68 2.95 -9.95 7.60
CA SER A 68 3.90 -10.15 8.68
C SER A 68 3.32 -9.73 10.03
N GLN A 69 3.05 -10.70 10.90
CA GLN A 69 2.68 -10.42 12.29
C GLN A 69 3.70 -9.51 12.99
N LEU A 70 5.00 -9.71 12.74
CA LEU A 70 6.06 -8.88 13.33
C LEU A 70 5.90 -7.40 12.96
N ALA A 71 5.48 -7.10 11.73
CA ALA A 71 5.25 -5.73 11.28
C ALA A 71 4.03 -5.12 11.98
N VAL A 72 2.94 -5.90 12.09
CA VAL A 72 1.71 -5.48 12.78
C VAL A 72 1.97 -5.21 14.27
N ASP A 73 2.62 -6.14 14.95
CA ASP A 73 2.94 -6.01 16.38
C ASP A 73 3.87 -4.80 16.62
N ALA A 74 4.87 -4.59 15.75
CA ALA A 74 5.75 -3.42 15.82
C ALA A 74 4.99 -2.10 15.59
N PHE A 75 4.08 -2.07 14.60
CA PHE A 75 3.28 -0.89 14.30
C PHE A 75 2.41 -0.46 15.50
N PHE A 76 1.68 -1.39 16.12
CA PHE A 76 0.87 -1.07 17.31
C PHE A 76 1.73 -0.68 18.52
N THR A 77 2.92 -1.29 18.67
CA THR A 77 3.89 -0.91 19.70
C THR A 77 4.39 0.53 19.51
N GLU A 78 4.72 0.92 18.27
CA GLU A 78 5.17 2.28 17.92
C GLU A 78 4.09 3.33 18.19
N LEU A 79 2.83 3.02 17.86
CA LEU A 79 1.67 3.86 18.17
C LEU A 79 1.30 3.88 19.66
N LYS A 80 1.86 2.97 20.47
CA LYS A 80 1.49 2.75 21.88
C LYS A 80 0.00 2.46 22.05
N LEU A 81 -0.58 1.73 21.10
CA LEU A 81 -1.98 1.31 21.12
C LEU A 81 -2.06 -0.19 21.41
N ALA A 82 -3.04 -0.59 22.23
CA ALA A 82 -3.34 -1.99 22.50
C ALA A 82 -4.60 -2.38 21.69
N PRO A 83 -4.46 -3.10 20.57
CA PRO A 83 -5.61 -3.51 19.77
C PRO A 83 -6.37 -4.67 20.42
N GLU A 84 -7.69 -4.69 20.21
CA GLU A 84 -8.46 -5.92 20.31
C GLU A 84 -8.07 -6.85 19.16
N ILE A 85 -7.76 -8.10 19.46
CA ILE A 85 -7.35 -9.09 18.47
C ILE A 85 -8.42 -10.17 18.37
N THR A 86 -9.01 -10.30 17.18
CA THR A 86 -10.03 -11.31 16.88
C THR A 86 -9.64 -12.17 15.68
N GLN A 87 -10.11 -13.41 15.63
CA GLN A 87 -9.94 -14.26 14.45
C GLN A 87 -11.05 -13.95 13.44
N SER A 88 -10.68 -13.75 12.18
CA SER A 88 -11.61 -13.51 11.06
C SER A 88 -11.24 -14.42 9.89
N GLY A 89 -11.84 -15.61 9.85
CA GLY A 89 -11.46 -16.64 8.87
C GLY A 89 -9.98 -17.04 9.02
N SER A 90 -9.19 -16.93 7.95
CA SER A 90 -7.74 -17.16 7.96
C SER A 90 -6.92 -15.94 8.41
N LEU A 91 -7.57 -14.79 8.66
CA LEU A 91 -6.92 -13.54 9.05
C LEU A 91 -7.08 -13.30 10.55
N ARG A 92 -6.13 -12.57 11.15
CA ARG A 92 -6.30 -11.97 12.47
C ARG A 92 -6.60 -10.50 12.32
N HIS A 93 -7.64 -10.02 12.99
CA HIS A 93 -8.04 -8.63 12.95
C HIS A 93 -7.59 -7.93 14.22
N TYR A 94 -6.66 -6.99 14.06
CA TYR A 94 -6.17 -6.11 15.11
C TYR A 94 -6.91 -4.78 15.01
N ARG A 95 -7.70 -4.42 16.02
CA ARG A 95 -8.61 -3.28 15.95
C ARG A 95 -8.49 -2.35 17.14
N THR A 96 -8.53 -1.06 16.86
CA THR A 96 -8.73 0.02 17.85
C THR A 96 -9.87 0.92 17.37
N GLU A 97 -10.06 2.09 17.99
CA GLU A 97 -11.08 3.06 17.56
C GLU A 97 -10.80 3.66 16.17
N GLN A 98 -9.54 3.92 15.82
CA GLN A 98 -9.17 4.67 14.60
C GLN A 98 -8.37 3.87 13.58
N ILE A 99 -7.77 2.74 13.99
CA ILE A 99 -6.91 1.91 13.14
C ILE A 99 -7.25 0.43 13.28
N GLU A 100 -7.35 -0.22 12.12
CA GLU A 100 -7.54 -1.65 11.94
C GLU A 100 -6.40 -2.23 11.10
N ILE A 101 -5.88 -3.41 11.45
CA ILE A 101 -4.98 -4.18 10.58
C ILE A 101 -5.48 -5.62 10.47
N LEU A 102 -5.72 -6.04 9.23
CA LEU A 102 -6.06 -7.41 8.86
C LEU A 102 -4.75 -8.16 8.56
N GLN A 103 -4.28 -8.89 9.56
CA GLN A 103 -3.05 -9.64 9.50
C GLN A 103 -3.27 -11.00 8.82
N GLY A 104 -2.59 -11.22 7.69
CA GLY A 104 -2.60 -12.47 6.93
C GLY A 104 -2.42 -12.26 5.43
N ASP A 105 -2.77 -13.26 4.62
CA ASP A 105 -2.64 -13.16 3.17
C ASP A 105 -3.63 -12.15 2.61
N PHE A 106 -3.13 -11.12 1.92
CA PHE A 106 -3.93 -10.13 1.22
C PHE A 106 -4.97 -10.75 0.29
N PHE A 107 -4.66 -11.85 -0.40
CA PHE A 107 -5.59 -12.52 -1.31
C PHE A 107 -6.69 -13.33 -0.62
N ALA A 108 -6.59 -13.54 0.70
CA ALA A 108 -7.64 -14.15 1.49
C ALA A 108 -8.61 -13.13 2.07
N LEU A 109 -8.29 -11.83 1.99
CA LEU A 109 -9.15 -10.75 2.44
C LEU A 109 -10.40 -10.66 1.57
N THR A 110 -11.56 -10.61 2.21
CA THR A 110 -12.83 -10.39 1.51
C THR A 110 -13.33 -8.96 1.68
N GLN A 111 -14.23 -8.55 0.79
CA GLN A 111 -14.94 -7.27 0.90
C GLN A 111 -15.68 -7.13 2.24
N ASP A 112 -16.31 -8.19 2.72
CA ASP A 112 -17.06 -8.16 3.99
C ASP A 112 -16.14 -8.00 5.20
N GLN A 113 -14.96 -8.61 5.16
CA GLN A 113 -13.96 -8.45 6.21
C GLN A 113 -13.31 -7.06 6.17
N LEU A 114 -13.06 -6.53 4.98
CA LEU A 114 -12.54 -5.18 4.82
C LEU A 114 -13.58 -4.14 5.24
N GLY A 115 -14.85 -4.33 4.87
CA GLY A 115 -15.90 -3.32 4.97
C GLY A 115 -15.72 -2.20 3.94
N THR A 116 -16.58 -1.19 4.00
CA THR A 116 -16.50 -0.03 3.11
C THR A 116 -15.27 0.83 3.42
N VAL A 117 -14.63 1.32 2.37
CA VAL A 117 -13.50 2.25 2.44
C VAL A 117 -13.75 3.40 1.46
N ASP A 118 -13.34 4.60 1.83
CA ASP A 118 -13.55 5.82 1.04
C ASP A 118 -12.39 6.08 0.07
N ALA A 119 -11.22 5.53 0.36
CA ALA A 119 -10.05 5.64 -0.50
C ALA A 119 -9.04 4.51 -0.30
N ILE A 120 -8.14 4.39 -1.27
CA ILE A 120 -6.98 3.52 -1.23
C ILE A 120 -5.72 4.38 -1.30
N TYR A 121 -4.76 4.10 -0.44
CA TYR A 121 -3.39 4.60 -0.56
C TYR A 121 -2.45 3.42 -0.83
N ASP A 122 -2.08 3.23 -2.10
CA ASP A 122 -1.21 2.14 -2.55
C ASP A 122 0.19 2.68 -2.82
N ARG A 123 1.10 2.41 -1.88
CA ARG A 123 2.51 2.77 -1.98
C ARG A 123 3.34 1.59 -1.50
N ALA A 124 4.33 1.22 -2.30
CA ALA A 124 5.17 0.05 -2.05
C ALA A 124 4.42 -1.30 -1.98
N ALA A 125 3.13 -1.36 -2.38
CA ALA A 125 2.36 -2.60 -2.43
C ALA A 125 2.37 -3.20 -3.85
N LEU A 126 1.86 -2.47 -4.86
CA LEU A 126 1.88 -2.94 -6.25
C LEU A 126 3.30 -3.32 -6.72
N ILE A 127 4.27 -2.44 -6.45
CA ILE A 127 5.68 -2.63 -6.83
C ILE A 127 6.41 -3.70 -6.01
N ALA A 128 5.79 -4.27 -4.96
CA ALA A 128 6.37 -5.37 -4.19
C ALA A 128 6.10 -6.75 -4.82
N LEU A 129 5.21 -6.81 -5.82
CA LEU A 129 4.73 -8.06 -6.41
C LEU A 129 5.32 -8.29 -7.81
N PRO A 130 5.61 -9.54 -8.19
CA PRO A 130 6.02 -9.89 -9.56
C PRO A 130 4.87 -9.73 -10.57
N ASP A 131 5.19 -9.65 -11.86
CA ASP A 131 4.25 -9.29 -12.95
C ASP A 131 2.90 -10.03 -12.91
N GLU A 132 2.93 -11.37 -12.90
CA GLU A 132 1.70 -12.17 -12.89
C GLU A 132 0.86 -11.92 -11.62
N MET A 133 1.51 -11.69 -10.48
CA MET A 133 0.81 -11.39 -9.24
C MET A 133 0.21 -9.98 -9.24
N ARG A 134 0.79 -9.00 -9.94
CA ARG A 134 0.24 -7.63 -10.02
C ARG A 134 -1.11 -7.60 -10.72
N LYS A 135 -1.31 -8.41 -11.77
CA LYS A 135 -2.61 -8.59 -12.45
C LYS A 135 -3.67 -9.20 -11.53
N GLN A 136 -3.30 -10.13 -10.66
CA GLN A 136 -4.21 -10.69 -9.66
C GLN A 136 -4.49 -9.66 -8.56
N TYR A 137 -3.45 -8.95 -8.11
CA TYR A 137 -3.51 -7.96 -7.06
C TYR A 137 -4.45 -6.79 -7.40
N SER A 138 -4.27 -6.15 -8.56
CA SER A 138 -5.09 -5.00 -8.94
C SER A 138 -6.57 -5.38 -9.07
N ARG A 139 -6.88 -6.54 -9.68
CA ARG A 139 -8.25 -7.08 -9.73
C ARG A 139 -8.83 -7.36 -8.35
N HIS A 140 -8.06 -8.00 -7.47
CA HIS A 140 -8.51 -8.31 -6.13
C HIS A 140 -8.73 -7.04 -5.29
N LEU A 141 -7.79 -6.09 -5.35
CA LEU A 141 -7.87 -4.79 -4.70
C LEU A 141 -9.14 -4.05 -5.11
N MET A 142 -9.41 -3.94 -6.42
CA MET A 142 -10.64 -3.30 -6.92
C MET A 142 -11.90 -4.04 -6.43
N SER A 143 -11.88 -5.37 -6.41
CA SER A 143 -13.01 -6.16 -5.94
C SER A 143 -13.33 -5.93 -4.47
N ILE A 144 -12.34 -5.99 -3.58
CA ILE A 144 -12.57 -5.90 -2.12
C ILE A 144 -12.84 -4.47 -1.66
N THR A 145 -12.37 -3.47 -2.41
CA THR A 145 -12.58 -2.04 -2.11
C THR A 145 -13.78 -1.45 -2.84
N GLN A 146 -14.50 -2.25 -3.62
CA GLN A 146 -15.57 -1.79 -4.52
C GLN A 146 -15.10 -0.65 -5.45
N THR A 147 -13.86 -0.73 -5.91
CA THR A 147 -13.24 0.27 -6.79
C THR A 147 -13.26 1.66 -6.15
N ALA A 148 -12.82 1.79 -4.90
CA ALA A 148 -12.72 3.08 -4.21
C ALA A 148 -11.67 4.00 -4.89
N PRO A 149 -11.82 5.33 -4.84
CA PRO A 149 -10.80 6.27 -5.32
C PRO A 149 -9.41 5.97 -4.75
N GLN A 150 -8.37 6.07 -5.58
CA GLN A 150 -7.04 5.59 -5.20
C GLN A 150 -5.96 6.66 -5.44
N LEU A 151 -5.05 6.82 -4.48
CA LEU A 151 -3.74 7.41 -4.67
C LEU A 151 -2.73 6.27 -4.81
N LEU A 152 -2.18 6.09 -6.00
CA LEU A 152 -1.19 5.06 -6.32
C LEU A 152 0.18 5.69 -6.54
N ILE A 153 1.22 5.11 -5.94
CA ILE A 153 2.61 5.47 -6.19
C ILE A 153 3.30 4.34 -6.95
N SER A 154 3.64 4.58 -8.22
CA SER A 154 4.41 3.64 -9.05
C SER A 154 5.90 4.00 -9.05
N PHE A 155 6.74 3.03 -9.38
CA PHE A 155 8.18 3.18 -9.45
C PHE A 155 8.72 2.52 -10.71
N GLN A 156 9.44 3.28 -11.53
CA GLN A 156 9.97 2.82 -12.82
C GLN A 156 11.49 2.97 -12.88
N TYR A 157 12.16 1.89 -13.29
CA TYR A 157 13.59 1.84 -13.61
C TYR A 157 13.84 0.76 -14.68
N ASP A 158 15.07 0.62 -15.16
CA ASP A 158 15.44 -0.52 -16.02
C ASP A 158 15.48 -1.83 -15.20
N GLN A 159 14.42 -2.64 -15.34
CA GLN A 159 14.23 -3.89 -14.61
C GLN A 159 15.35 -4.93 -14.86
N SER A 160 16.11 -4.81 -15.95
CA SER A 160 17.25 -5.71 -16.23
C SER A 160 18.42 -5.51 -15.26
N LEU A 161 18.51 -4.34 -14.61
CA LEU A 161 19.60 -3.99 -13.69
C LEU A 161 19.43 -4.60 -12.29
N VAL A 162 18.19 -4.80 -11.85
CA VAL A 162 17.87 -5.37 -10.52
C VAL A 162 16.65 -6.26 -10.63
N PRO A 163 16.62 -7.48 -10.07
CA PRO A 163 15.48 -8.39 -10.19
C PRO A 163 14.26 -8.03 -9.29
N GLY A 164 14.32 -6.92 -8.54
CA GLY A 164 13.30 -6.54 -7.56
C GLY A 164 13.29 -7.38 -6.26
N PRO A 165 12.35 -7.10 -5.33
CA PRO A 165 11.58 -5.86 -5.23
C PRO A 165 12.45 -4.66 -4.76
N PRO A 166 12.00 -3.40 -5.02
CA PRO A 166 10.81 -3.05 -5.79
C PRO A 166 10.95 -3.45 -7.27
N PHE A 167 9.86 -3.94 -7.86
CA PHE A 167 9.76 -4.18 -9.29
C PHE A 167 9.44 -2.86 -10.01
N SER A 168 9.94 -2.72 -11.22
CA SER A 168 9.64 -1.62 -12.12
C SER A 168 8.21 -1.77 -12.64
N VAL A 169 7.40 -0.74 -12.44
CA VAL A 169 6.01 -0.64 -12.91
C VAL A 169 5.90 0.62 -13.75
N SER A 170 5.72 0.44 -15.05
CA SER A 170 5.67 1.54 -16.02
C SER A 170 4.29 2.20 -16.08
N ARG A 171 4.22 3.40 -16.67
CA ARG A 171 2.95 4.08 -16.98
C ARG A 171 1.99 3.18 -17.77
N THR A 172 2.50 2.48 -18.79
CA THR A 172 1.72 1.55 -19.61
C THR A 172 1.14 0.40 -18.78
N GLU A 173 1.88 -0.09 -17.80
CA GLU A 173 1.41 -1.15 -16.91
C GLU A 173 0.34 -0.65 -15.93
N VAL A 174 0.53 0.55 -15.36
CA VAL A 174 -0.52 1.23 -14.55
C VAL A 174 -1.80 1.37 -15.38
N SER A 175 -1.70 1.86 -16.62
CA SER A 175 -2.83 1.96 -17.55
C SER A 175 -3.52 0.61 -17.75
N ALA A 176 -2.75 -0.44 -18.06
CA ALA A 176 -3.28 -1.78 -18.30
C ALA A 176 -4.03 -2.37 -17.08
N HIS A 177 -3.60 -2.05 -15.87
CA HIS A 177 -4.27 -2.52 -14.65
C HIS A 177 -5.55 -1.75 -14.31
N TYR A 178 -5.57 -0.43 -14.54
CA TYR A 178 -6.56 0.44 -13.90
C TYR A 178 -7.46 1.23 -14.86
N GLU A 179 -7.04 1.55 -16.09
CA GLU A 179 -7.88 2.32 -17.06
C GLU A 179 -9.27 1.72 -17.37
N PRO A 180 -9.45 0.39 -17.37
CA PRO A 180 -10.78 -0.19 -17.60
C PRO A 180 -11.82 0.21 -16.54
N HIS A 181 -11.39 0.54 -15.31
CA HIS A 181 -12.27 0.83 -14.18
C HIS A 181 -12.11 2.25 -13.62
N TYR A 182 -10.99 2.91 -13.91
CA TYR A 182 -10.65 4.24 -13.43
C TYR A 182 -10.36 5.21 -14.57
N VAL A 183 -10.60 6.49 -14.30
CA VAL A 183 -9.94 7.60 -14.97
C VAL A 183 -8.61 7.84 -14.24
N LEU A 184 -7.51 7.74 -14.97
CA LEU A 184 -6.17 7.95 -14.44
C LEU A 184 -5.72 9.40 -14.62
N THR A 185 -5.12 9.99 -13.60
CA THR A 185 -4.48 11.30 -13.67
C THR A 185 -3.11 11.23 -13.03
N GLU A 186 -2.05 11.39 -13.83
CA GLU A 186 -0.70 11.61 -13.31
C GLU A 186 -0.65 12.98 -12.61
N ARG A 187 -0.29 13.01 -11.33
CA ARG A 187 -0.26 14.24 -10.53
C ARG A 187 1.13 14.86 -10.48
N ALA A 188 2.14 14.03 -10.34
CA ALA A 188 3.54 14.43 -10.30
C ALA A 188 4.42 13.20 -10.54
N SER A 189 5.61 13.44 -11.05
CA SER A 189 6.69 12.46 -11.05
C SER A 189 7.98 13.07 -10.52
N THR A 190 8.86 12.23 -10.00
CA THR A 190 10.18 12.64 -9.54
C THR A 190 11.21 11.66 -10.08
N TYR A 191 12.09 12.17 -10.93
CA TYR A 191 13.23 11.44 -11.46
C TYR A 191 14.45 11.62 -10.56
N GLN A 192 15.18 10.53 -10.32
CA GLN A 192 16.42 10.53 -9.58
C GLN A 192 17.46 9.70 -10.35
N GLU A 193 18.62 10.29 -10.67
CA GLU A 193 19.72 9.57 -11.34
C GLU A 193 20.24 8.37 -10.53
N LYS A 194 20.04 8.38 -9.21
CA LYS A 194 20.42 7.32 -8.27
C LYS A 194 19.23 6.83 -7.44
N GLY A 195 18.03 6.77 -8.03
CA GLY A 195 16.80 6.42 -7.33
C GLY A 195 16.69 4.94 -6.95
N MET A 196 17.20 4.02 -7.76
CA MET A 196 17.14 2.57 -7.46
C MET A 196 18.44 2.10 -6.79
N LYS A 197 18.31 1.63 -5.54
CA LYS A 197 19.43 1.17 -4.67
C LYS A 197 20.60 2.17 -4.57
N GLY A 198 20.37 3.47 -4.78
CA GLY A 198 21.42 4.49 -4.77
C GLY A 198 22.37 4.45 -5.98
N GLN A 199 22.04 3.67 -7.01
CA GLN A 199 22.96 3.35 -8.11
C GLN A 199 22.38 3.67 -9.49
N TYR A 200 21.09 3.38 -9.71
CA TYR A 200 20.50 3.44 -11.04
C TYR A 200 19.41 4.51 -11.12
N PRO A 201 19.22 5.11 -12.31
CA PRO A 201 18.11 6.01 -12.56
C PRO A 201 16.76 5.37 -12.27
N ALA A 202 15.89 6.11 -11.61
CA ALA A 202 14.52 5.70 -11.39
C ALA A 202 13.59 6.90 -11.32
N GLU A 203 12.31 6.65 -11.57
CA GLU A 203 11.23 7.61 -11.50
C GLU A 203 10.12 7.08 -10.59
N GLU A 204 9.73 7.87 -9.59
CA GLU A 204 8.49 7.65 -8.85
C GLU A 204 7.39 8.51 -9.45
N THR A 205 6.17 7.98 -9.56
CA THR A 205 5.03 8.70 -10.12
C THR A 205 3.81 8.54 -9.23
N ALA A 206 3.15 9.66 -8.91
CA ALA A 206 1.90 9.70 -8.17
C ALA A 206 0.70 9.80 -9.10
N TRP A 207 -0.24 8.88 -8.93
CA TRP A 207 -1.45 8.78 -9.73
C TRP A 207 -2.69 8.97 -8.88
N LEU A 208 -3.61 9.79 -9.36
CA LEU A 208 -4.97 9.86 -8.85
C LEU A 208 -5.87 9.02 -9.74
N LEU A 209 -6.51 8.02 -9.15
CA LEU A 209 -7.42 7.08 -9.79
C LEU A 209 -8.84 7.41 -9.32
N ARG A 210 -9.70 7.82 -10.26
CA ARG A 210 -11.12 8.11 -9.99
C ARG A 210 -12.01 7.06 -10.65
N PRO A 211 -12.92 6.40 -9.94
CA PRO A 211 -13.78 5.38 -10.54
C PRO A 211 -14.59 5.96 -11.70
N ARG A 212 -14.86 5.14 -12.72
CA ARG A 212 -15.70 5.51 -13.88
C ARG A 212 -17.19 5.46 -13.57
#